data_AF-A0A7Y2L086-F1
#
_entry.id   AF-A0A7Y2L086-F1
#
_cell.length_a   1.000
_cell.length_b   1.000
_cell.length_c   1.000
_cell.angle_alpha   90.00
_cell.angle_beta   90.00
_cell.angle_gamma   90.00
#
_symmetry.space_group_name_H-M   'P 1'
#
loop_
_entity.id
_entity.type
_entity.pdbx_description
1 polymer ?
#
loop_
_entity_poly.entity_id
_entity_poly.type
_entity_poly.pdbx_seq_one_letter_code
_entity_poly.pdbx_strand_id
1 'polypeptide(L)'
;MTRSPFRRLVFGALRRLLYLWVRSETINQSSLTLNLDRSRPVFYVLQSPSLTELAVVDAECTKAGLPRPVLPVAVGSMIEPEAFFYLTPEPDWLG
;
A
#
# COMPACT_ATOMS: atom_id res chain seq x y z
N MET A 1 -17.68 -2.33 -35.22
CA MET A 1 -18.09 -1.20 -34.36
C MET A 1 -19.31 -1.60 -33.54
N THR A 2 -19.13 -2.03 -32.30
CA THR A 2 -20.21 -2.15 -31.30
C THR A 2 -19.63 -1.81 -29.93
N ARG A 3 -19.30 -0.51 -29.76
CA ARG A 3 -18.87 0.04 -28.46
C ARG A 3 -20.12 0.22 -27.60
N SER A 4 -20.61 -0.87 -27.04
CA SER A 4 -21.79 -0.85 -26.17
C SER A 4 -21.48 -0.05 -24.89
N PRO A 5 -22.22 1.04 -24.59
CA PRO A 5 -22.06 1.84 -23.38
C PRO A 5 -22.35 1.03 -22.10
N PHE A 6 -22.98 -0.14 -22.26
CA PHE A 6 -23.31 -1.07 -21.19
C PHE A 6 -22.08 -1.62 -20.46
N ARG A 7 -20.97 -1.86 -21.17
CA ARG A 7 -19.73 -2.35 -20.57
C ARG A 7 -19.13 -1.37 -19.55
N ARG A 8 -19.28 -0.06 -19.78
CA ARG A 8 -18.76 0.98 -18.88
C ARG A 8 -19.56 1.05 -17.58
N LEU A 9 -20.88 0.89 -17.68
CA LEU A 9 -21.78 0.83 -16.54
C LEU A 9 -21.53 -0.41 -15.69
N VAL A 10 -21.41 -1.58 -16.32
CA VAL A 10 -21.13 -2.85 -15.63
C VAL A 10 -19.78 -2.81 -14.91
N PHE A 11 -18.74 -2.26 -15.56
CA PHE A 11 -17.43 -2.12 -14.93
C PHE A 11 -17.44 -1.17 -13.73
N GLY A 12 -18.17 -0.04 -13.82
CA GLY A 12 -18.31 0.90 -12.71
C GLY A 12 -19.06 0.32 -11.51
N ALA A 13 -20.11 -0.46 -11.76
CA ALA A 13 -20.88 -1.15 -10.72
C ALA A 13 -20.07 -2.28 -10.07
N LEU A 14 -19.36 -3.09 -10.86
CA LEU A 14 -18.48 -4.15 -10.39
C LEU A 14 -17.34 -3.58 -9.51
N ARG A 15 -16.73 -2.47 -9.93
CA ARG A 15 -15.71 -1.77 -9.14
C ARG A 15 -16.26 -1.32 -7.77
N ARG A 16 -17.46 -0.75 -7.73
CA ARG A 16 -18.11 -0.33 -6.46
C ARG A 16 -18.47 -1.50 -5.55
N LEU A 17 -18.89 -2.62 -6.13
CA LEU A 17 -19.15 -3.86 -5.38
C LEU A 17 -17.86 -4.45 -4.78
N LEU A 18 -16.74 -4.41 -5.50
CA LEU A 18 -15.44 -4.83 -4.98
C LEU A 18 -14.98 -3.99 -3.78
N TYR A 19 -15.20 -2.67 -3.80
CA TYR A 19 -14.87 -1.81 -2.65
C TYR A 19 -15.74 -2.05 -1.41
N LEU A 20 -16.95 -2.59 -1.56
CA LEU A 20 -17.81 -2.96 -0.43
C LEU A 20 -17.44 -4.32 0.18
N TRP A 21 -16.69 -5.15 -0.56
CA TRP A 21 -16.36 -6.52 -0.18
C TRP A 21 -14.88 -6.74 0.18
N VAL A 22 -14.02 -5.73 0.02
CA VAL A 22 -12.63 -5.73 0.53
C VAL A 22 -12.66 -5.47 2.04
N ARG A 23 -13.13 -6.48 2.77
CA ARG A 23 -12.73 -6.73 4.15
C ARG A 23 -11.41 -7.50 4.05
N SER A 24 -10.30 -6.78 3.99
CA SER A 24 -8.97 -7.40 3.89
C SER A 24 -8.72 -8.24 5.15
N GLU A 25 -8.71 -9.56 5.02
CA GLU A 25 -8.24 -10.46 6.07
C GLU A 25 -6.72 -10.27 6.22
N THR A 26 -6.31 -9.80 7.39
CA THR A 26 -4.90 -9.62 7.77
C THR A 26 -4.25 -10.97 8.06
N ILE A 27 -3.73 -11.64 7.02
CA ILE A 27 -2.79 -12.77 7.15
C ILE A 27 -1.37 -12.19 7.24
N ASN A 28 -1.00 -11.54 8.36
CA ASN A 28 0.43 -11.33 8.67
C ASN A 28 0.71 -10.82 10.10
N GLN A 29 0.00 -11.35 11.12
CA GLN A 29 0.29 -10.97 12.51
C GLN A 29 1.70 -11.37 12.99
N SER A 30 2.43 -12.22 12.25
CA SER A 30 3.58 -12.94 12.81
C SER A 30 4.96 -12.56 12.27
N SER A 31 5.06 -11.71 11.23
CA SER A 31 6.38 -11.35 10.64
C SER A 31 6.87 -9.94 11.01
N LEU A 32 5.99 -9.07 11.52
CA LEU A 32 6.35 -7.72 11.97
C LEU A 32 7.00 -7.66 13.37
N THR A 33 7.03 -8.79 14.09
CA THR A 33 7.84 -9.00 15.31
C THR A 33 9.30 -9.35 14.97
N LEU A 34 9.79 -8.96 13.79
CA LEU A 34 11.18 -9.08 13.43
C LEU A 34 12.02 -8.17 14.34
N ASN A 35 13.14 -8.68 14.81
CA ASN A 35 14.17 -7.97 15.59
C ASN A 35 14.84 -6.89 14.72
N LEU A 36 14.06 -5.91 14.28
CA LEU A 36 14.49 -4.86 13.40
C LEU A 36 15.20 -3.81 14.25
N ASP A 37 16.45 -3.54 13.89
CA ASP A 37 17.26 -2.52 14.53
C ASP A 37 16.69 -1.13 14.20
N ARG A 38 15.95 -0.56 15.17
CA ARG A 38 15.30 0.75 15.07
C ARG A 38 16.29 1.92 15.03
N SER A 39 17.59 1.68 15.22
CA SER A 39 18.62 2.72 15.08
C SER A 39 18.95 3.03 13.61
N ARG A 40 18.47 2.20 12.67
CA ARG A 40 18.69 2.35 11.24
C ARG A 40 17.40 2.81 10.55
N PRO A 41 17.50 3.55 9.44
CA PRO A 41 16.33 3.90 8.65
C PRO A 41 15.65 2.64 8.12
N VAL A 42 14.33 2.59 8.28
CA VAL A 42 13.48 1.47 7.85
C VAL A 42 12.64 1.93 6.68
N PHE A 43 12.64 1.14 5.60
CA PHE A 43 11.82 1.37 4.43
C PHE A 43 10.90 0.20 4.15
N TYR A 44 9.69 0.51 3.70
CA TYR A 44 8.62 -0.46 3.42
C TYR A 44 8.43 -0.58 1.92
N VAL A 45 8.35 -1.81 1.43
CA VAL A 45 8.21 -2.07 0.00
C VAL A 45 6.86 -2.72 -0.23
N LEU A 46 6.00 -2.04 -1.00
CA LEU A 46 4.68 -2.51 -1.38
C LEU A 46 4.73 -3.08 -2.79
N GLN A 47 3.94 -4.12 -3.05
CA GLN A 47 3.99 -4.78 -4.36
C GLN A 47 3.37 -3.90 -5.44
N SER A 48 2.23 -3.28 -5.13
CA SER A 48 1.46 -2.47 -6.06
C SER A 48 1.13 -1.09 -5.52
N PRO A 49 1.01 -0.06 -6.38
CA PRO A 49 0.54 1.26 -5.96
C PRO A 49 -0.92 1.18 -5.57
N SER A 50 -1.14 1.00 -4.28
CA SER A 50 -2.45 0.81 -3.67
C SER A 50 -2.51 1.58 -2.35
N LEU A 51 -3.39 2.59 -2.31
CA LEU A 51 -3.65 3.36 -1.10
C LEU A 51 -4.19 2.48 0.04
N THR A 52 -4.96 1.45 -0.30
CA THR A 52 -5.49 0.50 0.69
C THR A 52 -4.36 -0.32 1.32
N GLU A 53 -3.41 -0.80 0.50
CA GLU A 53 -2.27 -1.57 0.96
C GLU A 53 -1.37 -0.71 1.86
N LEU A 54 -1.13 0.55 1.47
CA LEU A 54 -0.38 1.51 2.29
C LEU A 54 -1.05 1.80 3.63
N ALA A 55 -2.38 1.99 3.63
CA ALA A 55 -3.14 2.24 4.86
C ALA A 55 -3.10 1.04 5.83
N VAL A 56 -3.17 -0.18 5.30
CA VAL A 56 -3.04 -1.40 6.11
C VAL A 56 -1.63 -1.50 6.69
N VAL A 57 -0.58 -1.28 5.88
CA VAL A 57 0.81 -1.32 6.34
C VAL A 57 1.06 -0.29 7.44
N ASP A 58 0.58 0.94 7.28
CA ASP A 58 0.74 2.00 8.29
C ASP A 58 0.06 1.65 9.64
N ALA A 59 -1.15 1.10 9.58
CA ALA A 59 -1.88 0.65 10.77
C ALA A 59 -1.15 -0.50 11.48
N GLU A 60 -0.65 -1.48 10.73
CA GLU A 60 0.08 -2.62 11.30
C GLU A 60 1.46 -2.20 11.84
N CYS A 61 2.17 -1.26 11.20
CA CYS A 61 3.41 -0.69 11.73
C CYS A 61 3.18 0.04 13.06
N THR A 62 2.09 0.81 13.14
CA THR A 62 1.70 1.51 14.38
C THR A 62 1.40 0.52 15.50
N LYS A 63 0.68 -0.57 15.22
CA LYS A 63 0.39 -1.63 16.20
C LYS A 63 1.65 -2.39 16.63
N ALA A 64 2.59 -2.62 15.71
CA ALA A 64 3.87 -3.28 15.97
C ALA A 64 4.92 -2.37 16.64
N GLY A 65 4.62 -1.08 16.83
CA GLY A 65 5.57 -0.10 17.37
C GLY A 65 6.77 0.15 16.45
N LEU A 66 6.58 -0.01 15.14
CA LEU A 66 7.56 0.32 14.13
C LEU A 66 7.40 1.76 13.62
N PRO A 67 8.44 2.34 13.00
CA PRO A 67 8.32 3.60 12.29
C PRO A 67 7.20 3.56 11.25
N ARG A 68 6.44 4.64 11.12
CA ARG A 68 5.34 4.71 10.17
C ARG A 68 5.86 4.94 8.75
N PRO A 69 5.37 4.22 7.73
CA PRO A 69 5.85 4.35 6.36
C PRO A 69 5.59 5.73 5.75
N VAL A 70 4.51 6.42 6.18
CA VAL A 70 4.10 7.73 5.66
C VAL A 70 4.78 8.91 6.35
N LEU A 71 5.67 8.66 7.32
CA LEU A 71 6.40 9.71 7.99
C LEU A 71 7.79 9.90 7.37
N PRO A 72 8.35 11.11 7.46
CA PRO A 72 9.70 11.36 6.98
C PRO A 72 10.73 10.50 7.69
N VAL A 73 11.72 10.02 6.94
CA VAL A 73 12.83 9.20 7.46
C VAL A 73 14.16 9.87 7.16
N ALA A 74 15.02 9.95 8.17
CA ALA A 74 16.36 10.48 8.02
C ALA A 74 17.30 9.40 7.49
N VAL A 75 17.93 9.67 6.35
CA VAL A 75 18.96 8.83 5.72
C VAL A 75 20.27 9.62 5.71
N GLY A 76 21.08 9.44 6.75
CA GLY A 76 22.29 10.22 6.94
C GLY A 76 21.96 11.70 7.12
N SER A 77 22.40 12.55 6.18
CA SER A 77 22.12 13.99 6.17
C SER A 77 20.88 14.39 5.36
N MET A 78 20.18 13.42 4.75
CA MET A 78 19.00 13.65 3.92
C MET A 78 17.73 13.25 4.68
N ILE A 79 16.64 13.98 4.44
CA ILE A 79 15.31 13.63 4.95
C ILE A 79 14.47 13.23 3.75
N GLU A 80 14.12 11.95 3.68
CA GLU A 80 13.15 11.46 2.72
C GLU A 80 11.74 11.71 3.27
N PRO A 81 10.81 12.26 2.46
CA PRO A 81 9.47 12.61 2.92
C PRO A 81 8.62 11.37 3.24
N GLU A 82 8.91 10.25 2.59
CA GLU A 82 8.18 8.99 2.72
C GLU A 82 9.16 7.83 2.85
N ALA A 83 8.81 6.86 3.69
CA ALA A 83 9.60 5.67 3.96
C ALA A 83 9.04 4.43 3.25
N PHE A 84 8.37 4.60 2.09
CA PHE A 84 7.85 3.48 1.31
C PHE A 84 8.12 3.60 -0.19
N PHE A 85 8.16 2.46 -0.87
CA PHE A 85 8.31 2.36 -2.33
C PHE A 85 7.41 1.26 -2.90
N TYR A 86 7.07 1.37 -4.19
CA TYR A 86 6.35 0.35 -4.93
C TYR A 86 7.29 -0.45 -5.82
N LEU A 87 7.13 -1.78 -5.87
CA LEU A 87 7.90 -2.67 -6.76
C LEU A 87 7.43 -2.59 -8.21
N THR A 88 6.13 -2.41 -8.39
CA THR A 88 5.56 -2.21 -9.72
C THR A 88 5.43 -0.71 -9.99
N PRO A 89 5.76 -0.26 -11.21
CA PRO A 89 5.42 1.09 -11.62
C PRO A 89 3.91 1.27 -11.50
N GLU A 90 3.46 2.51 -11.27
CA GLU A 90 2.04 2.85 -11.39
C GLU A 90 1.51 2.26 -12.69
N PRO A 91 0.37 1.54 -12.65
CA PRO A 91 -0.25 1.11 -13.87
C PRO A 91 -0.54 2.37 -14.66
N ASP A 92 0.26 2.59 -15.69
CA ASP A 92 -0.09 3.56 -16.70
C ASP A 92 -1.47 3.13 -17.20
N TRP A 93 -2.35 4.07 -17.52
CA TRP A 93 -3.76 3.77 -17.83
C TRP A 93 -3.95 2.71 -18.95
N LEU A 94 -2.88 2.32 -19.65
CA LEU A 94 -2.82 1.34 -20.72
C LEU A 94 -2.06 0.04 -20.43
N GLY A 95 -1.39 -0.09 -19.27
CA GLY A 95 -0.49 -1.21 -18.99
C GLY A 95 0.90 -1.05 -19.60
#